data_AF-A0A9L0IA97-F1
#
_entry.id   AF-A0A9L0IA97-F1
#
_cell.length_a   1.000
_cell.length_b   1.000
_cell.length_c   1.000
_cell.angle_alpha   90.00
_cell.angle_beta   90.00
_cell.angle_gamma   90.00
#
_symmetry.space_group_name_H-M   'P 1'
#
loop_
_entity.id
_entity.type
_entity.pdbx_description
1 polymer ?
#
loop_
_entity_poly.entity_id
_entity_poly.type
_entity_poly.pdbx_seq_one_letter_code
_entity_poly.pdbx_strand_id
1 'polypeptide(L)'
;MAASGFPRSVARGQRGHAHFRLLGLSMAALGTLLSTGVRRLHCSPAARAGSQWRVHQGLAANPSGYGPLTELPDWSYADGRPAPPMKGQLRRQAQREKFARRVVLLSQEMDAGLQAWQLRQQEKLQEEERKQKNALKPKGAALQSPQPKQKGLDSRKNRL
;
A
#
# COMPACT_ATOMS: atom_id res chain seq x y z
N MET A 1 23.68 44.51 -6.13
CA MET A 1 23.70 45.68 -7.03
C MET A 1 24.03 45.21 -8.44
N ALA A 2 23.03 45.13 -9.32
CA ALA A 2 23.20 45.11 -10.77
C ALA A 2 21.85 45.53 -11.36
N ALA A 3 21.88 46.64 -12.11
CA ALA A 3 20.71 47.33 -12.63
C ALA A 3 20.54 47.02 -14.13
N SER A 4 19.28 47.00 -14.58
CA SER A 4 18.76 47.38 -15.90
C SER A 4 17.49 46.53 -16.14
N GLY A 5 16.29 47.07 -16.31
CA GLY A 5 15.91 48.36 -16.89
C GLY A 5 15.44 48.13 -18.32
N PHE A 6 14.26 47.54 -18.50
CA PHE A 6 13.61 47.44 -19.82
C PHE A 6 12.64 48.62 -20.00
N PRO A 7 12.74 49.37 -21.12
CA PRO A 7 11.92 50.55 -21.35
C PRO A 7 10.56 50.25 -22.00
N ARG A 8 9.73 51.28 -21.86
CA ARG A 8 8.35 51.56 -22.26
C ARG A 8 8.01 51.48 -23.76
N SER A 9 6.76 51.05 -24.03
CA SER A 9 5.69 51.80 -24.73
C SER A 9 5.54 51.78 -26.27
N VAL A 10 4.38 51.23 -26.70
CA VAL A 10 3.30 51.76 -27.59
C VAL A 10 3.61 52.16 -29.04
N ALA A 11 2.86 51.61 -30.00
CA ALA A 11 1.94 52.34 -30.91
C ALA A 11 1.17 51.40 -31.88
N ARG A 12 0.05 51.93 -32.38
CA ARG A 12 -1.07 51.30 -33.11
C ARG A 12 -0.79 51.09 -34.61
N GLY A 13 -1.55 50.18 -35.22
CA GLY A 13 -1.83 50.19 -36.67
C GLY A 13 -3.03 49.32 -37.02
N GLN A 14 -4.10 49.93 -37.54
CA GLN A 14 -5.35 49.29 -37.95
C GLN A 14 -5.31 48.70 -39.38
N ARG A 15 -6.33 47.86 -39.65
CA ARG A 15 -7.09 47.62 -40.90
C ARG A 15 -6.87 46.23 -41.51
N GLY A 16 -7.94 45.44 -41.50
CA GLY A 16 -8.08 44.18 -42.21
C GLY A 16 -9.55 43.83 -42.33
N HIS A 17 -10.06 43.80 -43.55
CA HIS A 17 -11.47 43.82 -43.92
C HIS A 17 -12.28 42.60 -43.47
N ALA A 18 -13.55 42.85 -43.15
CA ALA A 18 -14.56 41.83 -42.90
C ALA A 18 -14.86 41.03 -44.17
N HIS A 19 -14.78 39.70 -44.05
CA HIS A 19 -15.46 38.78 -44.95
C HIS A 19 -16.49 37.99 -44.13
N PHE A 20 -17.75 38.42 -44.23
CA PHE A 20 -18.91 37.60 -43.87
C PHE A 20 -18.94 36.40 -44.83
N ARG A 21 -18.47 35.24 -44.39
CA ARG A 21 -18.82 33.96 -45.03
C ARG A 21 -20.11 33.47 -44.39
N LEU A 22 -21.20 33.51 -45.15
CA LEU A 22 -22.43 32.78 -44.85
C LEU A 22 -22.10 31.31 -44.58
N LEU A 23 -22.46 30.84 -43.39
CA LEU A 23 -22.48 29.43 -43.01
C LEU A 23 -23.51 28.71 -43.89
N GLY A 24 -23.06 28.11 -44.99
CA GLY A 24 -23.80 27.05 -45.66
C GLY A 24 -23.84 25.84 -44.74
N LEU A 25 -24.99 25.57 -44.12
CA LEU A 25 -25.26 24.30 -43.46
C LEU A 25 -25.22 23.19 -44.52
N SER A 26 -24.09 22.49 -44.59
CA SER A 26 -23.91 21.34 -45.46
C SER A 26 -24.76 20.16 -44.96
N MET A 27 -25.54 19.57 -45.87
CA MET A 27 -26.30 18.33 -45.71
C MET A 27 -25.42 17.09 -45.42
N ALA A 28 -24.11 17.24 -45.20
CA ALA A 28 -23.24 16.19 -44.67
C ALA A 28 -23.28 16.08 -43.14
N ALA A 29 -23.79 17.10 -42.43
CA ALA A 29 -23.86 17.09 -40.96
C ALA A 29 -25.04 16.28 -40.40
N LEU A 30 -26.00 15.84 -41.23
CA LEU A 30 -27.08 14.94 -40.80
C LEU A 30 -26.69 13.45 -40.84
N GLY A 31 -25.66 13.08 -41.60
CA GLY A 31 -25.20 11.69 -41.72
C GLY A 31 -24.33 11.21 -40.55
N THR A 32 -23.74 12.13 -39.79
CA THR A 32 -22.90 11.82 -38.61
C THR A 32 -23.69 11.75 -37.30
N LEU A 33 -24.96 12.15 -37.28
CA LEU A 33 -25.80 12.10 -36.08
C LEU A 33 -26.57 10.77 -35.88
N LEU A 34 -26.65 9.91 -36.90
CA LEU A 34 -27.32 8.60 -36.78
C LEU A 34 -26.36 7.42 -36.51
N SER A 35 -25.06 7.57 -36.74
CA SER A 35 -24.07 6.48 -36.57
C SER A 35 -23.43 6.40 -35.18
N THR A 36 -23.70 7.36 -34.28
CA THR A 36 -23.25 7.34 -32.88
C THR A 36 -24.19 6.56 -31.96
N GLY A 37 -25.28 6.00 -32.51
CA GLY A 37 -26.36 5.31 -31.79
C GLY A 37 -26.16 3.81 -31.55
N VAL A 38 -24.98 3.22 -31.81
CA VAL A 38 -24.68 1.87 -31.31
C VAL A 38 -24.34 2.00 -29.82
N ARG A 39 -25.41 2.12 -29.05
CA ARG A 39 -25.42 2.06 -27.58
C ARG A 39 -24.55 0.89 -27.16
N ARG A 40 -23.39 1.18 -26.56
CA ARG A 40 -22.63 0.22 -25.75
C ARG A 40 -23.58 -0.31 -24.67
N LEU A 41 -24.26 -1.42 -24.96
CA LEU A 41 -24.96 -2.20 -23.94
C LEU A 41 -23.87 -2.78 -23.04
N HIS A 42 -23.51 -2.02 -22.01
CA HIS A 42 -22.49 -2.41 -21.06
C HIS A 42 -23.08 -3.56 -20.22
N CYS A 43 -22.68 -4.80 -20.51
CA CYS A 43 -23.16 -6.02 -19.82
C CYS A 43 -22.78 -6.09 -18.33
N SER A 44 -22.22 -5.02 -17.76
CA SER A 44 -21.71 -4.97 -16.39
C SER A 44 -22.77 -5.26 -15.31
N PRO A 45 -24.01 -4.74 -15.37
CA PRO A 45 -25.01 -5.04 -14.34
C PRO A 45 -25.45 -6.51 -14.35
N ALA A 46 -25.72 -7.07 -15.54
CA ALA A 46 -26.12 -8.47 -15.70
C ALA A 46 -25.00 -9.44 -15.30
N ALA A 47 -23.75 -9.12 -15.63
CA ALA A 47 -22.58 -9.91 -15.24
C ALA A 47 -22.35 -9.96 -13.71
N ARG A 48 -22.99 -9.06 -12.94
CA ARG A 48 -22.94 -9.04 -11.47
C ARG A 48 -24.17 -9.63 -10.78
N ALA A 49 -25.16 -10.09 -11.55
CA ALA A 49 -26.32 -10.79 -10.98
C ALA A 49 -25.85 -12.00 -10.14
N GLY A 50 -26.31 -12.07 -8.89
CA GLY A 50 -25.95 -13.12 -7.94
C GLY A 50 -24.50 -13.10 -7.43
N SER A 51 -23.71 -12.06 -7.73
CA SER A 51 -22.31 -11.96 -7.27
C SER A 51 -22.19 -11.91 -5.74
N GLN A 52 -23.07 -11.18 -5.06
CA GLN A 52 -23.10 -11.11 -3.59
C GLN A 52 -23.38 -12.46 -2.95
N TRP A 53 -24.36 -13.20 -3.47
CA TRP A 53 -24.65 -14.56 -3.00
C TRP A 53 -23.45 -15.48 -3.20
N ARG A 54 -22.79 -15.44 -4.37
CA ARG A 54 -21.57 -16.23 -4.62
C ARG A 54 -20.45 -15.92 -3.63
N VAL A 55 -20.19 -14.64 -3.37
CA VAL A 55 -19.17 -14.22 -2.40
C VAL A 55 -19.52 -14.70 -0.99
N HIS A 56 -20.80 -14.64 -0.59
CA HIS A 56 -21.27 -15.19 0.68
C HIS A 56 -21.04 -16.71 0.79
N GLN A 57 -21.08 -17.44 -0.34
CA GLN A 57 -20.75 -18.87 -0.40
C GLN A 57 -19.25 -19.15 -0.54
N GLY A 58 -18.38 -18.13 -0.49
CA GLY A 58 -16.94 -18.30 -0.68
C GLY A 58 -16.51 -18.55 -2.13
N LEU A 59 -17.39 -18.28 -3.11
CA LEU A 59 -17.11 -18.42 -4.54
C LEU A 59 -16.63 -17.09 -5.14
N ALA A 60 -16.05 -17.18 -6.34
CA ALA A 60 -15.72 -16.00 -7.13
C ALA A 60 -16.99 -15.18 -7.46
N ALA A 61 -16.93 -13.86 -7.26
CA ALA A 61 -18.02 -12.95 -7.61
C ALA A 61 -18.43 -13.09 -9.09
N ASN A 62 -17.44 -13.20 -9.97
CA ASN A 62 -17.58 -13.54 -11.38
C ASN A 62 -17.32 -15.04 -11.58
N PRO A 63 -18.26 -15.81 -12.17
CA PRO A 63 -18.07 -17.24 -12.42
C PRO A 63 -16.85 -17.58 -13.31
N SER A 64 -16.42 -16.67 -14.17
CA SER A 64 -15.23 -16.86 -15.03
C SER A 64 -13.90 -16.51 -14.37
N GLY A 65 -13.89 -16.13 -13.09
CA GLY A 65 -12.70 -15.65 -12.39
C GLY A 65 -11.74 -16.78 -12.01
N TYR A 66 -12.21 -17.68 -11.15
CA TYR A 66 -11.54 -18.91 -10.75
C TYR A 66 -12.62 -19.94 -10.40
N GLY A 67 -12.30 -21.22 -10.57
CA GLY A 67 -13.23 -22.31 -10.28
C GLY A 67 -13.20 -23.39 -11.36
N PRO A 68 -13.97 -24.48 -11.18
CA PRO A 68 -13.93 -25.63 -12.08
C PRO A 68 -14.29 -25.24 -13.52
N LEU A 69 -15.18 -24.27 -13.72
CA LEU A 69 -15.57 -23.79 -15.05
C LEU A 69 -14.43 -23.16 -15.86
N THR A 70 -13.36 -22.68 -15.21
CA THR A 70 -12.26 -21.95 -15.90
C THR A 70 -10.90 -22.61 -15.73
N GLU A 71 -10.74 -23.47 -14.71
CA GLU A 71 -9.50 -24.16 -14.42
C GLU A 71 -9.47 -25.59 -15.00
N LEU A 72 -10.63 -26.19 -15.25
CA LEU A 72 -10.70 -27.50 -15.92
C LEU A 72 -10.49 -27.35 -17.44
N PRO A 73 -9.91 -28.36 -18.09
CA PRO A 73 -9.77 -28.35 -19.54
C PRO A 73 -11.14 -28.50 -20.21
N ASP A 74 -11.38 -27.70 -21.25
CA ASP A 74 -12.63 -27.72 -22.01
C ASP A 74 -12.84 -29.01 -22.82
N TRP A 75 -11.77 -29.77 -23.08
CA TRP A 75 -11.79 -31.02 -23.85
C TRP A 75 -10.65 -31.96 -23.43
N SER A 76 -10.74 -33.21 -23.86
CA SER A 76 -9.68 -34.23 -23.73
C SER A 76 -9.69 -35.13 -24.96
N TYR A 77 -8.61 -35.88 -25.19
CA TYR A 77 -8.57 -36.86 -26.29
C TYR A 77 -9.48 -38.05 -25.97
N ALA A 78 -10.06 -38.68 -26.99
CA ALA A 78 -10.92 -39.85 -26.82
C ALA A 78 -10.21 -41.02 -26.10
N ASP A 79 -8.90 -41.15 -26.30
CA ASP A 79 -8.04 -42.14 -25.63
C ASP A 79 -7.84 -41.87 -24.12
N GLY A 80 -8.38 -40.77 -23.59
CA GLY A 80 -8.19 -40.33 -22.20
C GLY A 80 -6.90 -39.54 -21.94
N ARG A 81 -6.12 -39.23 -22.98
CA ARG A 81 -4.95 -38.34 -22.83
C ARG A 81 -5.42 -36.92 -22.47
N PRO A 82 -4.70 -36.23 -21.55
CA PRO A 82 -5.07 -34.86 -21.18
C PRO A 82 -4.83 -33.89 -22.34
N ALA A 83 -5.67 -32.87 -22.44
CA ALA A 83 -5.44 -31.78 -23.37
C ALA A 83 -4.19 -30.97 -22.99
N PRO A 84 -3.45 -30.43 -23.98
CA PRO A 84 -2.36 -29.51 -23.71
C PRO A 84 -2.85 -28.30 -22.89
N PRO A 85 -2.03 -27.77 -21.95
CA PRO A 85 -2.45 -26.67 -21.09
C PRO A 85 -2.68 -25.39 -21.88
N MET A 86 -3.76 -24.68 -21.55
CA MET A 86 -4.13 -23.43 -22.22
C MET A 86 -3.20 -22.29 -21.80
N LYS A 87 -2.83 -21.40 -22.73
CA LYS A 87 -1.96 -20.23 -22.46
C LYS A 87 -2.46 -19.38 -21.28
N GLY A 88 -3.78 -19.19 -21.18
CA GLY A 88 -4.40 -18.44 -20.09
C GLY A 88 -4.23 -19.11 -18.73
N GLN A 89 -4.33 -20.43 -18.67
CA GLN A 89 -4.13 -21.22 -17.45
C GLN A 89 -2.68 -21.14 -16.98
N LEU A 90 -1.71 -21.33 -17.90
CA LEU A 90 -0.28 -21.17 -17.60
C LEU A 90 0.05 -19.78 -17.06
N ARG A 91 -0.50 -18.73 -17.70
CA ARG A 91 -0.33 -17.35 -17.22
C ARG A 91 -0.90 -17.15 -15.82
N ARG A 92 -2.11 -17.64 -15.55
CA ARG A 92 -2.76 -17.54 -14.23
C ARG A 92 -1.95 -18.29 -13.16
N GLN A 93 -1.45 -19.47 -13.48
CA GLN A 93 -0.61 -20.26 -12.57
C GLN A 93 0.68 -19.52 -12.22
N ALA A 94 1.39 -18.97 -13.23
CA ALA A 94 2.60 -18.18 -13.00
C ALA A 94 2.32 -16.91 -12.17
N GLN A 95 1.17 -16.26 -12.37
CA GLN A 95 0.76 -15.11 -11.56
C GLN A 95 0.47 -15.50 -10.10
N ARG A 96 -0.25 -16.62 -9.88
CA ARG A 96 -0.53 -17.16 -8.53
C ARG A 96 0.76 -17.55 -7.82
N GLU A 97 1.71 -18.16 -8.53
CA GLU A 97 3.02 -18.50 -7.99
C GLU A 97 3.81 -17.27 -7.56
N LYS A 98 3.90 -16.25 -8.43
CA LYS A 98 4.55 -14.98 -8.10
C LYS A 98 3.91 -14.31 -6.88
N PHE A 99 2.58 -14.35 -6.79
CA PHE A 99 1.85 -13.82 -5.65
C PHE A 99 2.19 -14.57 -4.36
N ALA A 100 2.15 -15.91 -4.38
CA ALA A 100 2.48 -16.74 -3.23
C ALA A 100 3.93 -16.51 -2.75
N ARG A 101 4.89 -16.46 -3.67
CA ARG A 101 6.30 -16.13 -3.36
C ARG A 101 6.44 -14.79 -2.66
N ARG A 102 5.69 -13.78 -3.11
CA ARG A 102 5.71 -12.45 -2.49
C ARG A 102 5.12 -12.45 -1.09
N VAL A 103 4.03 -13.17 -0.87
CA VAL A 103 3.43 -13.31 0.48
C VAL A 103 4.45 -13.90 1.44
N VAL A 104 5.10 -15.01 1.05
CA VAL A 104 6.12 -15.67 1.88
C VAL A 104 7.29 -14.73 2.18
N LEU A 105 7.81 -14.02 1.16
CA LEU A 105 8.90 -13.07 1.33
C LEU A 105 8.57 -11.99 2.36
N LEU A 106 7.40 -11.35 2.23
CA LEU A 106 6.99 -10.27 3.12
C LEU A 106 6.77 -10.76 4.56
N SER A 107 6.23 -11.96 4.74
CA SER A 107 6.12 -12.58 6.07
C SER A 107 7.48 -12.79 6.71
N GLN A 108 8.46 -13.31 5.96
CA GLN A 108 9.82 -13.51 6.46
C GLN A 108 10.52 -12.20 6.82
N GLU A 109 10.38 -11.16 5.99
CA GLU A 109 10.94 -9.84 6.28
C GLU A 109 10.36 -9.24 7.57
N MET A 110 9.05 -9.40 7.78
CA MET A 110 8.39 -8.96 8.99
C MET A 110 8.90 -9.71 10.23
N ASP A 111 8.98 -11.04 10.16
CA ASP A 111 9.46 -11.89 11.26
C ASP A 111 10.92 -11.58 11.61
N ALA A 112 11.79 -11.44 10.59
CA ALA A 112 13.18 -11.05 10.78
C ALA A 112 13.30 -9.65 11.41
N GLY A 113 12.45 -8.70 10.99
CA GLY A 113 12.38 -7.36 11.56
C GLY A 113 12.00 -7.38 13.05
N LEU A 114 11.03 -8.21 13.42
CA LEU A 114 10.61 -8.39 14.81
C LEU A 114 11.72 -9.01 15.65
N GLN A 115 12.35 -10.09 15.18
CA GLN A 115 13.46 -10.74 15.88
C GLN A 115 14.64 -9.77 16.08
N ALA A 116 15.02 -9.05 15.04
CA ALA A 116 16.10 -8.07 15.12
C ALA A 116 15.76 -6.93 16.11
N TRP A 117 14.51 -6.49 16.16
CA TRP A 117 14.08 -5.49 17.15
C TRP A 117 14.15 -6.04 18.57
N GLN A 118 13.68 -7.26 18.81
CA GLN A 118 13.74 -7.92 20.12
C GLN A 118 15.18 -8.09 20.61
N LEU A 119 16.09 -8.56 19.74
CA LEU A 119 17.51 -8.70 20.06
C LEU A 119 18.12 -7.36 20.47
N ARG A 120 17.87 -6.29 19.69
CA ARG A 120 18.35 -4.94 20.04
C ARG A 120 17.84 -4.45 21.39
N GLN A 121 16.59 -4.77 21.75
CA GLN A 121 16.07 -4.41 23.08
C GLN A 121 16.80 -5.17 24.18
N GLN A 122 17.03 -6.47 24.01
CA GLN A 122 17.77 -7.27 24.99
C GLN A 122 19.23 -6.82 25.12
N GLU A 123 19.91 -6.57 24.01
CA GLU A 123 21.29 -6.07 24.00
C GLU A 123 21.42 -4.74 24.73
N LYS A 124 20.47 -3.81 24.51
CA LYS A 124 20.47 -2.51 25.20
C LYS A 124 20.38 -2.67 26.72
N LEU A 125 19.46 -3.52 27.19
CA LEU A 125 19.32 -3.81 28.62
C LEU A 125 20.59 -4.47 29.20
N GLN A 126 21.14 -5.44 28.47
CA GLN A 126 22.39 -6.09 28.87
C GLN A 126 23.56 -5.12 28.89
N GLU A 127 23.65 -4.20 27.94
CA GLU A 127 24.72 -3.20 27.90
C GLU A 127 24.62 -2.23 29.07
N GLU A 128 23.41 -1.80 29.42
CA GLU A 128 23.16 -0.97 30.60
C GLU A 128 23.57 -1.70 31.89
N GLU A 129 23.18 -2.97 32.06
CA GLU A 129 23.65 -3.78 33.18
C GLU A 129 25.17 -3.94 33.21
N ARG A 130 25.79 -4.18 32.06
CA ARG A 130 27.25 -4.32 31.94
C ARG A 130 27.95 -3.02 32.31
N LYS A 131 27.43 -1.87 31.88
CA LYS A 131 27.93 -0.54 32.24
C LYS A 131 27.81 -0.30 33.74
N GLN A 132 26.69 -0.67 34.37
CA GLN A 132 26.51 -0.57 35.82
C GLN A 132 27.48 -1.47 36.59
N LYS A 133 27.63 -2.74 36.18
CA LYS A 133 28.56 -3.69 36.80
C LYS A 133 30.02 -3.26 36.66
N ASN A 134 30.38 -2.66 35.53
CA ASN A 134 31.72 -2.15 35.27
C ASN A 134 31.96 -0.73 35.83
N ALA A 135 30.96 -0.07 36.39
CA ALA A 135 31.13 1.27 36.95
C ALA A 135 32.04 1.25 38.17
N LEU A 136 33.00 2.18 38.22
CA LEU A 136 33.85 2.36 39.39
C LEU A 136 33.03 2.83 40.59
N LYS A 137 33.47 2.44 41.80
CA LYS A 137 32.84 2.92 43.04
C LYS A 137 32.85 4.45 43.08
N PRO A 138 31.72 5.09 43.44
CA PRO A 138 31.67 6.54 43.53
C PRO A 138 32.64 7.04 44.62
N LYS A 139 33.35 8.14 44.32
CA LYS A 139 34.28 8.80 45.25
C LYS A 139 33.81 10.22 45.58
N GLY A 140 34.43 10.87 46.56
CA GLY A 140 34.19 12.27 46.90
C GLY A 140 32.88 12.50 47.65
N ALA A 141 31.93 13.22 47.04
CA ALA A 141 30.67 13.66 47.67
C ALA A 141 29.82 12.53 48.29
N ALA A 142 29.90 11.31 47.74
CA ALA A 142 29.19 10.15 48.28
C ALA A 142 29.65 9.76 49.71
N LEU A 143 30.91 10.05 50.08
CA LEU A 143 31.46 9.78 51.42
C LEU A 143 31.17 10.91 52.43
N GLN A 144 30.67 12.06 51.96
CA GLN A 144 30.41 13.24 52.81
C GLN A 144 28.98 13.29 53.35
N SER A 145 28.17 12.25 53.09
CA SER A 145 26.80 12.19 53.61
C SER A 145 26.81 12.07 55.15
N PRO A 146 26.16 13.00 55.89
CA PRO A 146 26.10 12.90 57.34
C PRO A 146 25.30 11.65 57.73
N GLN A 147 25.86 10.84 58.63
CA GLN A 147 25.22 9.64 59.16
C GLN A 147 23.81 10.00 59.67
N PRO A 148 22.75 9.25 59.31
CA PRO A 148 21.45 9.44 59.93
C PRO A 148 21.62 9.18 61.42
N LYS A 149 21.56 10.25 62.23
CA LYS A 149 21.60 10.16 63.68
C LYS A 149 20.50 9.20 64.10
N GLN A 150 20.88 8.00 64.54
CA GLN A 150 19.97 7.07 65.19
C GLN A 150 19.34 7.85 66.35
N LYS A 151 18.07 8.22 66.21
CA LYS A 151 17.30 8.75 67.34
C LYS A 151 17.18 7.59 68.32
N GLY A 152 18.07 7.58 69.32
CA GLY A 152 17.99 6.65 70.43
C GLY A 152 16.60 6.74 71.04
N LEU A 153 15.84 5.65 70.92
CA LEU A 153 14.63 5.44 71.69
C LEU A 153 15.06 5.33 73.17
N ASP A 154 14.94 6.45 73.88
CA ASP A 154 15.14 6.54 75.32
C ASP A 154 14.16 5.60 76.03
N SER A 155 14.63 4.39 76.34
CA SER A 155 13.87 3.36 77.06
C SER A 155 13.96 3.55 78.58
N ARG A 156 14.24 4.77 79.05
CA ARG A 156 14.68 5.04 80.44
C ARG A 156 13.78 6.02 81.21
N LYS A 157 12.47 5.99 80.94
CA LYS A 157 11.46 6.67 81.77
C LYS A 157 10.26 5.74 81.92
N ASN A 158 10.37 4.75 82.82
CA ASN A 158 9.26 3.99 83.43
C ASN A 158 9.86 2.99 84.44
N ARG A 159 10.44 3.52 85.51
CA ARG A 159 10.68 2.77 86.74
C ARG A 159 10.74 3.77 87.89
N LEU A 160 9.57 3.97 88.50
CA LEU A 160 9.22 4.41 89.87
C LEU A 160 7.86 5.09 89.80
#